data_AF-M0LIQ6-F1
#
_entry.id   AF-M0LIQ6-F1
#
_cell.length_a   1.000
_cell.length_b   1.000
_cell.length_c   1.000
_cell.angle_alpha   90.00
_cell.angle_beta   90.00
_cell.angle_gamma   90.00
#
_symmetry.space_group_name_H-M   'P 1'
#
loop_
_entity.id
_entity.type
_entity.pdbx_description
1 polymer ?
#
loop_
_entity_poly.entity_id
_entity_poly.type
_entity_poly.pdbx_seq_one_letter_code
_entity_poly.pdbx_strand_id
1 'polypeptide(L)' 'MRERLRANPFGVVAAASVTLLCVLVAGAGAVAVIARSVNSWRSLFLMEQTMAFLLPTVKVLLVVGIVASMGLVLRIR' A
#
# COMPACT_ATOMS: atom_id res chain seq x y z
N MET A 1 20.86 -2.29 -20.01
CA MET A 1 19.45 -1.89 -19.78
C MET A 1 19.06 -1.84 -18.30
N ARG A 2 19.43 -2.82 -17.44
CA ARG A 2 19.03 -2.88 -16.02
C ARG A 2 19.59 -1.78 -15.10
N GLU A 3 20.72 -1.17 -15.44
CA GLU A 3 21.37 -0.19 -14.56
C GLU A 3 20.78 1.23 -14.64
N ARG A 4 20.18 1.62 -15.79
CA ARG A 4 19.61 2.98 -15.94
C ARG A 4 18.29 3.20 -15.20
N LEU A 5 17.56 2.14 -14.86
CA LEU A 5 16.37 2.24 -13.99
C LEU A 5 16.73 2.34 -12.50
N ARG A 6 17.92 1.89 -12.10
CA ARG A 6 18.31 1.79 -10.68
C ARG A 6 18.60 3.14 -10.02
N ALA A 7 18.80 4.20 -10.80
CA ALA A 7 19.10 5.55 -10.33
C ALA A 7 17.93 6.54 -10.49
N ASN A 8 16.74 6.08 -10.89
CA ASN A 8 15.60 6.95 -11.13
C ASN A 8 14.71 7.03 -9.86
N PRO A 9 14.78 8.13 -9.07
CA PRO A 9 14.12 8.21 -7.77
C PRO A 9 12.60 8.01 -7.87
N PHE A 10 11.98 8.46 -8.96
CA PHE A 10 10.55 8.26 -9.22
C PHE A 10 10.17 6.78 -9.43
N GLY A 11 11.03 6.00 -10.10
CA GLY A 11 10.78 4.56 -10.31
C GLY A 11 10.93 3.75 -9.02
N VAL A 12 11.90 4.14 -8.18
CA VAL A 12 12.07 3.53 -6.84
C VAL A 12 10.87 3.85 -5.95
N VAL A 13 10.41 5.10 -5.93
CA VAL A 13 9.22 5.51 -5.16
C VAL A 13 7.97 4.78 -5.66
N ALA A 14 7.76 4.65 -6.97
CA ALA A 14 6.63 3.91 -7.52
C ALA A 14 6.66 2.42 -7.11
N ALA A 15 7.80 1.76 -7.23
CA ALA A 15 7.95 0.35 -6.83
C ALA A 15 7.78 0.15 -5.32
N ALA A 16 8.33 1.06 -4.50
CA ALA A 16 8.18 1.04 -3.06
C ALA A 16 6.71 1.23 -2.64
N SER A 17 6.00 2.19 -3.24
CA SER A 17 4.57 2.41 -2.98
C SER A 17 3.73 1.18 -3.31
N VAL A 18 3.96 0.55 -4.47
CA VAL A 18 3.23 -0.68 -4.84
C VAL A 18 3.54 -1.82 -3.86
N THR A 19 4.80 -1.98 -3.48
CA THR A 19 5.21 -3.02 -2.52
C THR A 19 4.54 -2.81 -1.16
N LEU A 20 4.53 -1.57 -0.66
CA LEU A 20 3.85 -1.24 0.60
C LEU A 20 2.34 -1.49 0.51
N LEU A 21 1.69 -1.13 -0.61
CA LEU A 21 0.27 -1.41 -0.82
C LEU A 21 -0.03 -2.90 -0.72
N CYS A 22 0.79 -3.76 -1.34
CA CYS A 22 0.63 -5.21 -1.25
C CYS A 22 0.75 -5.71 0.20
N VAL A 23 1.73 -5.21 0.95
CA VAL A 23 1.92 -5.59 2.37
C VAL A 23 0.74 -5.13 3.22
N LEU A 24 0.25 -3.91 3.02
CA LEU A 24 -0.91 -3.37 3.73
C LEU A 24 -2.19 -4.18 3.46
N VAL A 25 -2.43 -4.57 2.21
CA VAL A 25 -3.57 -5.42 1.83
C VAL A 25 -3.46 -6.81 2.46
N ALA A 26 -2.28 -7.42 2.43
CA ALA A 26 -2.04 -8.71 3.08
C ALA A 26 -2.26 -8.62 4.60
N GLY A 27 -1.78 -7.55 5.23
CA GLY A 27 -2.00 -7.28 6.66
C GLY A 27 -3.48 -7.10 7.00
N ALA A 28 -4.23 -6.35 6.20
CA ALA A 28 -5.68 -6.19 6.37
C ALA A 28 -6.41 -7.54 6.29
N GLY A 29 -6.04 -8.39 5.33
CA GLY A 29 -6.56 -9.75 5.20
C GLY A 29 -6.26 -10.61 6.42
N ALA A 30 -5.03 -10.57 6.94
CA ALA A 30 -4.65 -11.29 8.14
C ALA A 30 -5.46 -10.85 9.37
N VAL A 31 -5.65 -9.54 9.57
CA VAL A 31 -6.47 -8.99 10.65
C VAL A 31 -7.92 -9.46 10.54
N ALA A 32 -8.49 -9.46 9.33
CA ALA A 32 -9.85 -9.93 9.10
C ALA A 32 -10.01 -11.43 9.43
N VAL A 33 -9.03 -12.27 9.06
CA VAL A 33 -9.02 -13.70 9.38
C VAL A 33 -8.96 -13.91 10.89
N ILE A 34 -8.03 -13.23 11.59
CA ILE A 34 -7.87 -13.34 13.04
C ILE A 34 -9.13 -12.87 13.77
N ALA A 35 -9.70 -11.74 13.37
CA ALA A 35 -10.89 -11.19 14.00
C ALA A 35 -12.08 -12.15 13.89
N ARG A 36 -12.21 -12.83 12.75
CA ARG A 36 -13.24 -13.85 12.51
C ARG A 36 -12.96 -15.15 13.25
N SER A 37 -11.69 -15.56 13.41
CA SER A 37 -11.32 -16.74 14.19
C SER A 37 -11.57 -16.59 15.69
N VAL A 38 -11.29 -15.41 16.25
CA VAL A 38 -11.53 -15.13 17.68
C VAL A 38 -13.02 -14.87 17.96
N ASN A 39 -13.74 -14.34 16.97
CA ASN A 39 -15.20 -14.12 16.97
C ASN A 39 -15.73 -13.44 18.24
N SER A 40 -14.98 -12.45 18.75
CA SER A 40 -15.37 -11.66 19.92
C SER A 40 -15.79 -10.25 19.49
N TRP A 41 -16.70 -9.62 20.22
CA TRP A 41 -17.09 -8.23 19.97
C TRP A 41 -15.89 -7.27 19.95
N ARG A 42 -14.89 -7.51 20.81
CA ARG A 42 -13.66 -6.72 20.88
C ARG A 42 -12.78 -6.89 19.63
N SER A 43 -12.68 -8.09 19.08
CA SER A 43 -11.88 -8.35 17.88
C SER A 43 -12.52 -7.79 16.61
N LEU A 44 -13.85 -7.81 16.52
CA LEU A 44 -14.59 -7.16 15.43
C LEU A 44 -14.43 -5.63 15.47
N PHE A 45 -14.50 -5.02 16.65
CA PHE A 45 -14.27 -3.57 16.80
C PHE A 45 -12.84 -3.15 16.44
N LEU A 46 -11.85 -3.95 16.85
CA LEU A 46 -10.45 -3.75 16.46
C LEU A 46 -10.25 -3.87 14.95
N MET A 47 -10.93 -4.80 14.28
CA MET A 47 -10.93 -4.93 12.83
C MET A 47 -11.50 -3.68 12.15
N GLU A 48 -12.65 -3.18 12.61
CA GLU A 48 -13.24 -1.94 12.07
C GLU A 48 -12.31 -0.75 12.26
N GLN A 49 -11.74 -0.56 13.45
CA GLN A 49 -10.83 0.55 13.72
C GLN A 49 -9.54 0.45 12.88
N THR A 50 -9.04 -0.76 12.69
CA THR A 50 -7.88 -1.02 11.81
C THR A 50 -8.24 -0.66 10.37
N MET A 51 -9.39 -1.12 9.85
CA MET A 51 -9.84 -0.81 8.49
C MET A 51 -10.06 0.70 8.29
N ALA A 52 -10.63 1.38 9.29
CA ALA A 52 -10.84 2.83 9.26
C ALA A 52 -9.53 3.61 9.10
N PHE A 53 -8.43 3.12 9.67
CA PHE A 53 -7.10 3.70 9.48
C PHE A 53 -6.43 3.26 8.17
N LEU A 54 -6.63 2.01 7.75
CA LEU A 54 -5.97 1.42 6.59
C LEU A 54 -6.48 2.02 5.26
N LEU A 55 -7.77 2.34 5.18
CA LEU A 55 -8.41 2.94 4.01
C LEU A 55 -7.78 4.28 3.59
N PRO A 56 -7.64 5.30 4.47
CA PRO A 56 -6.99 6.56 4.10
C PRO A 56 -5.50 6.35 3.79
N THR A 57 -4.79 5.47 4.50
CA THR A 57 -3.38 5.17 4.20
C THR A 57 -3.21 4.61 2.79
N VAL A 58 -4.04 3.64 2.39
CA VAL A 58 -4.03 3.05 1.05
C VAL A 58 -4.33 4.11 -0.02
N LYS A 59 -5.31 5.00 0.21
CA LYS A 59 -5.62 6.09 -0.71
C LYS A 59 -4.43 7.01 -0.93
N VAL A 60 -3.78 7.45 0.15
CA VAL A 60 -2.59 8.32 0.08
C VAL A 60 -1.48 7.62 -0.69
N LEU A 61 -1.20 6.35 -0.37
CA LEU A 61 -0.14 5.60 -1.04
C LEU A 61 -0.42 5.39 -2.53
N LEU A 62 -1.67 5.15 -2.90
CA LEU A 62 -2.09 5.03 -4.29
C LEU A 62 -1.84 6.33 -5.06
N VAL A 63 -2.23 7.48 -4.48
CA VAL A 63 -1.97 8.80 -5.08
C VAL A 63 -0.48 9.03 -5.27
N VAL A 64 0.34 8.76 -4.25
CA VAL A 64 1.80 8.88 -4.33
C VAL A 64 2.38 7.98 -5.42
N GLY A 65 1.94 6.72 -5.49
CA GLY A 65 2.36 5.78 -6.53
C GLY A 65 2.01 6.23 -7.94
N ILE A 66 0.81 6.77 -8.14
CA ILE A 66 0.35 7.31 -9.44
C ILE A 66 1.19 8.53 -9.83
N VAL A 67 1.36 9.51 -8.92
CA VAL A 67 2.14 10.71 -9.19
C VAL A 67 3.60 10.37 -9.48
N ALA A 68 4.19 9.44 -8.72
CA ALA A 68 5.56 8.98 -8.98
C ALA A 68 5.68 8.26 -10.34
N SER A 69 4.68 7.46 -10.71
CA SER A 69 4.65 6.78 -12.02
C SER A 69 4.50 7.76 -13.17
N MET A 70 3.62 8.77 -13.05
CA MET A 70 3.50 9.85 -14.04
C MET A 70 4.79 10.65 -14.16
N GLY A 71 5.43 11.00 -13.04
CA GLY A 71 6.72 11.70 -13.02
C GLY A 71 7.83 10.88 -13.70
N LEU A 72 7.82 9.56 -13.54
CA LEU A 72 8.73 8.67 -14.25
C LEU A 72 8.46 8.69 -15.77
N VAL A 73 7.21 8.59 -16.20
CA VAL A 73 6.83 8.62 -17.64
C VAL A 73 7.20 9.95 -18.29
N LEU A 74 6.90 11.07 -17.63
CA LEU A 74 7.25 12.43 -18.09
C LEU A 74 8.76 12.66 -18.22
N ARG A 75 9.59 11.97 -17.43
CA ARG A 75 11.05 12.07 -17.50
C ARG A 75 11.66 11.18 -18.59
N ILE A 76 10.96 10.13 -19.00
CA ILE A 76 11.43 9.16 -20.01
C ILE A 76 11.03 9.60 -21.43
N ARG A 77 9.89 10.29 -21.59
CA ARG A 77 9.51 10.99 -22.83
C ARG A 77 10.31 12.26 -23.04
#